data_AF-A0A961C981-F1
#
_entry.id   AF-A0A961C981-F1
#
_cell.length_a   1.000
_cell.length_b   1.000
_cell.length_c   1.000
_cell.angle_alpha   90.00
_cell.angle_beta   90.00
_cell.angle_gamma   90.00
#
_symmetry.space_group_name_H-M   'P 1'
#
loop_
_entity.id
_entity.type
_entity.pdbx_description
1 polymer ?
#
loop_
_entity_poly.entity_id
_entity_poly.type
_entity_poly.pdbx_seq_one_letter_code
_entity_poly.pdbx_strand_id
1 'polypeptide(L)'
;MNHAPRKLYRDVTQFKKFIVAGSIWMAVGLILPDIRGVNYVLGAILCLVFMWRNTRDLQDDARSVARVLVLAGGLSLAGVIGRVIHGAIVGQEFPFPSPADALTLLTYPVFIFAILRIVKQRVGYITIDLTIDALVAGAAAAVVQWTLLIRPILQMTKMSNSDKVLHVTYGLMGLALFMAAICLLVAGSHRSTSNRLLGAALALVF
;
A
#
# COMPACT_ATOMS: atom_id res chain seq x y z
N MET A 1 1.89 -40.58 16.17
CA MET A 1 3.02 -39.69 15.81
C MET A 1 2.55 -38.68 14.78
N ASN A 2 2.44 -37.42 15.18
CA ASN A 2 1.95 -36.29 14.38
C ASN A 2 2.85 -35.99 13.19
N HIS A 3 2.39 -36.25 11.97
CA HIS A 3 2.96 -35.66 10.76
C HIS A 3 2.32 -34.29 10.53
N ALA A 4 2.89 -33.26 11.16
CA ALA A 4 2.65 -31.89 10.70
C ALA A 4 3.13 -31.78 9.24
N PRO A 5 2.34 -31.20 8.31
CA PRO A 5 2.62 -31.29 6.89
C PRO A 5 3.84 -30.42 6.53
N ARG A 6 4.89 -31.05 5.95
CA ARG A 6 6.12 -30.41 5.43
C ARG A 6 5.88 -29.14 4.59
N LYS A 7 4.70 -28.98 4.00
CA LYS A 7 4.29 -27.81 3.20
C LYS A 7 4.24 -26.52 4.04
N LEU A 8 3.66 -26.59 5.24
CA LEU A 8 3.49 -25.43 6.13
C LEU A 8 4.84 -24.86 6.61
N TYR A 9 5.83 -25.73 6.87
CA TYR A 9 7.15 -25.33 7.36
C TYR A 9 8.03 -24.70 6.26
N ARG A 10 7.85 -25.15 5.01
CA ARG A 10 8.50 -24.57 3.83
C ARG A 10 8.01 -23.15 3.56
N ASP A 11 6.72 -22.89 3.73
CA ASP A 11 6.11 -21.58 3.49
C ASP A 11 6.59 -20.52 4.50
N VAL A 12 6.72 -20.88 5.79
CA VAL A 12 7.23 -19.95 6.82
C VAL A 12 8.69 -19.57 6.59
N THR A 13 9.52 -20.53 6.17
CA THR A 13 10.94 -20.29 5.91
C THR A 13 11.14 -19.41 4.67
N GLN A 14 10.37 -19.64 3.61
CA GLN A 14 10.37 -18.80 2.41
C GLN A 14 9.89 -17.37 2.72
N PHE A 15 8.83 -17.23 3.52
CA PHE A 15 8.32 -15.93 3.96
C PHE A 15 9.35 -15.13 4.76
N LYS A 16 10.05 -15.76 5.72
CA LYS A 16 11.13 -15.09 6.47
C LYS A 16 12.27 -14.63 5.57
N LYS A 17 12.71 -15.49 4.63
CA LYS A 17 13.75 -15.13 3.66
C LYS A 17 13.32 -13.96 2.78
N PHE A 18 12.07 -13.94 2.34
CA PHE A 18 11.52 -12.85 1.56
C PHE A 18 11.53 -11.53 2.35
N ILE A 19 11.11 -11.53 3.62
CA ILE A 19 11.16 -10.33 4.47
C ILE A 19 12.60 -9.84 4.62
N VAL A 20 13.54 -10.71 4.99
CA VAL A 20 14.95 -10.31 5.17
C VAL A 20 15.53 -9.76 3.87
N ALA A 21 15.30 -10.44 2.74
CA ALA A 21 15.74 -9.96 1.43
C ALA A 21 15.11 -8.60 1.07
N GLY A 22 13.81 -8.43 1.32
CA GLY A 22 13.10 -7.17 1.08
C GLY A 22 13.60 -6.03 1.97
N SER A 23 13.89 -6.30 3.24
CA SER A 23 14.46 -5.31 4.17
C SER A 23 15.87 -4.90 3.74
N ILE A 24 16.72 -5.85 3.32
CA ILE A 24 18.04 -5.56 2.77
C ILE A 24 17.91 -4.74 1.49
N TRP A 25 17.00 -5.10 0.58
CA TRP A 25 16.74 -4.38 -0.66
C TRP A 25 16.33 -2.93 -0.43
N MET A 26 15.46 -2.67 0.57
CA MET A 26 15.10 -1.31 0.95
C MET A 26 16.28 -0.55 1.57
N ALA A 27 17.07 -1.19 2.43
CA ALA A 27 18.26 -0.58 3.02
C ALA A 27 19.29 -0.16 1.97
N VAL A 28 19.52 -0.99 0.95
CA VAL A 28 20.40 -0.67 -0.19
C VAL A 28 19.93 0.58 -0.92
N GLY A 29 18.61 0.70 -1.17
CA GLY A 29 18.04 1.91 -1.77
C GLY A 29 18.20 3.16 -0.91
N LEU A 30 18.17 3.04 0.42
CA LEU A 30 18.40 4.18 1.31
C LEU A 30 19.86 4.64 1.26
N ILE A 31 20.81 3.71 1.19
CA ILE A 31 22.25 4.00 1.19
C ILE A 31 22.73 4.56 -0.16
N LEU A 32 22.15 4.10 -1.27
CA LEU A 32 22.57 4.48 -2.63
C LEU A 32 21.50 5.39 -3.28
N PRO A 33 21.58 6.73 -3.09
CA PRO A 33 20.54 7.64 -3.56
C PRO A 33 20.37 7.64 -5.08
N ASP A 34 21.46 7.49 -5.83
CA ASP A 34 21.46 7.57 -7.30
C ASP A 34 20.63 6.47 -7.97
N ILE A 35 20.47 5.32 -7.31
CA ILE A 35 19.72 4.18 -7.85
C ILE A 35 18.33 4.04 -7.22
N ARG A 36 17.89 4.97 -6.36
CA ARG A 36 16.62 4.84 -5.61
C ARG A 36 15.42 4.56 -6.49
N GLY A 37 15.28 5.30 -7.59
CA GLY A 37 14.15 5.13 -8.52
C GLY A 37 14.14 3.74 -9.16
N VAL A 38 15.29 3.31 -9.70
CA VAL A 38 15.44 1.98 -10.32
C VAL A 38 15.24 0.86 -9.30
N ASN A 39 15.81 1.01 -8.09
CA ASN A 39 15.67 0.06 -6.99
C ASN A 39 14.21 -0.10 -6.55
N TYR A 40 13.45 1.00 -6.52
CA TYR A 40 12.02 0.98 -6.19
C TYR A 40 11.21 0.21 -7.23
N VAL A 41 11.43 0.49 -8.52
CA VAL A 41 10.73 -0.17 -9.63
C VAL A 41 11.04 -1.66 -9.67
N LEU A 42 12.31 -2.04 -9.57
CA LEU A 42 12.72 -3.45 -9.54
C LEU A 42 12.15 -4.18 -8.32
N GLY A 43 12.20 -3.56 -7.14
CA GLY A 43 11.60 -4.10 -5.93
C GLY A 43 10.10 -4.33 -6.07
N ALA A 44 9.38 -3.35 -6.65
CA ALA A 44 7.95 -3.46 -6.92
C ALA A 44 7.61 -4.61 -7.89
N ILE A 45 8.38 -4.74 -8.98
CA ILE A 45 8.22 -5.84 -9.95
C ILE A 45 8.43 -7.19 -9.26
N LEU A 46 9.50 -7.35 -8.47
CA LEU A 46 9.81 -8.60 -7.76
C LEU A 46 8.70 -8.96 -6.76
N CYS A 47 8.22 -7.99 -5.98
CA CYS A 47 7.10 -8.17 -5.06
C CYS A 47 5.83 -8.62 -5.80
N LEU A 48 5.48 -7.97 -6.91
CA LEU A 48 4.31 -8.31 -7.71
C LEU A 48 4.41 -9.70 -8.34
N VAL A 49 5.56 -10.05 -8.90
CA VAL A 49 5.79 -11.37 -9.49
C VAL A 49 5.70 -12.46 -8.42
N PHE A 50 6.33 -12.24 -7.26
CA PHE A 50 6.27 -13.18 -6.14
C PHE A 50 4.83 -13.37 -5.66
N MET A 51 4.13 -12.26 -5.43
CA MET A 51 2.74 -12.27 -4.98
C MET A 51 1.82 -12.94 -5.98
N TRP A 52 1.95 -12.63 -7.27
CA TRP A 52 1.19 -13.26 -8.36
C TRP A 52 1.42 -14.77 -8.42
N ARG A 53 2.67 -15.23 -8.35
CA ARG A 53 2.99 -16.67 -8.35
C ARG A 53 2.35 -17.35 -7.15
N ASN A 54 2.43 -16.75 -5.98
CA ASN A 54 1.86 -17.30 -4.75
C ASN A 54 0.33 -17.32 -4.76
N THR A 55 -0.34 -16.43 -5.53
CA THR A 55 -1.82 -16.45 -5.61
C THR A 55 -2.38 -17.75 -6.18
N ARG A 56 -1.61 -18.49 -6.98
CA ARG A 56 -2.06 -19.73 -7.61
C ARG A 56 -2.30 -20.86 -6.60
N ASP A 57 -1.57 -20.83 -5.49
CA ASP A 57 -1.62 -21.86 -4.45
C ASP A 57 -2.68 -21.58 -3.37
N LEU A 58 -3.38 -20.45 -3.45
CA LEU A 58 -4.43 -20.05 -2.49
C LEU A 58 -5.78 -20.71 -2.81
N GLN A 59 -6.58 -20.94 -1.76
CA GLN A 59 -8.01 -21.28 -1.87
C GLN A 59 -8.78 -20.18 -2.62
N ASP A 60 -9.91 -20.52 -3.24
CA ASP A 60 -10.60 -19.63 -4.20
C ASP A 60 -11.01 -18.27 -3.62
N ASP A 61 -11.50 -18.23 -2.38
CA ASP A 61 -11.88 -16.99 -1.72
C ASP A 61 -10.69 -16.06 -1.44
N ALA A 62 -9.56 -16.62 -1.02
CA ALA A 62 -8.33 -15.87 -0.76
C ALA A 62 -7.63 -15.48 -2.08
N ARG A 63 -7.76 -16.30 -3.11
CA ARG A 63 -7.19 -16.07 -4.45
C ARG A 63 -7.83 -14.86 -5.12
N SER A 64 -9.15 -14.71 -5.04
CA SER A 64 -9.88 -13.56 -5.61
C SER A 64 -9.33 -12.26 -5.03
N VAL A 65 -9.26 -12.16 -3.70
CA VAL A 65 -8.72 -10.99 -3.00
C VAL A 65 -7.25 -10.75 -3.32
N ALA A 66 -6.42 -11.79 -3.32
CA ALA A 66 -5.01 -11.65 -3.62
C ALA A 66 -4.76 -11.12 -5.05
N ARG A 67 -5.59 -11.52 -6.03
CA ARG A 67 -5.53 -10.96 -7.39
C ARG A 67 -5.89 -9.48 -7.43
N VAL A 68 -6.89 -9.04 -6.66
CA VAL A 68 -7.23 -7.61 -6.56
C VAL A 68 -6.08 -6.81 -5.96
N LEU A 69 -5.39 -7.35 -4.94
CA LEU A 69 -4.19 -6.69 -4.39
C LEU A 69 -3.03 -6.64 -5.40
N VAL A 70 -2.80 -7.70 -6.18
CA VAL A 70 -1.81 -7.68 -7.28
C VAL A 70 -2.19 -6.65 -8.34
N LEU A 71 -3.48 -6.54 -8.69
CA LEU A 71 -3.97 -5.52 -9.61
C LEU A 71 -3.71 -4.11 -9.06
N ALA A 72 -3.99 -3.85 -7.79
CA ALA A 72 -3.73 -2.56 -7.16
C ALA A 72 -2.23 -2.19 -7.22
N GLY A 73 -1.36 -3.13 -6.85
CA GLY A 73 0.09 -2.89 -6.95
C GLY A 73 0.57 -2.74 -8.41
N GLY A 74 -0.04 -3.45 -9.36
CA GLY A 74 0.22 -3.29 -10.78
C GLY A 74 -0.19 -1.91 -11.32
N LEU A 75 -1.35 -1.39 -10.91
CA LEU A 75 -1.79 -0.03 -11.21
C LEU A 75 -0.83 1.02 -10.64
N SER A 76 -0.36 0.81 -9.41
CA SER A 76 0.63 1.67 -8.76
C SER A 76 1.92 1.73 -9.57
N LEU A 77 2.46 0.57 -9.93
CA LEU A 77 3.67 0.45 -10.72
C LEU A 77 3.51 1.08 -12.11
N ALA A 78 2.38 0.84 -12.77
CA ALA A 78 2.06 1.45 -14.06
C ALA A 78 1.97 2.98 -13.97
N GLY A 79 1.42 3.52 -12.87
CA GLY A 79 1.40 4.96 -12.60
C GLY A 79 2.80 5.54 -12.46
N VAL A 80 3.68 4.89 -11.69
CA VAL A 80 5.08 5.33 -11.52
C VAL A 80 5.84 5.30 -12.85
N ILE A 81 5.76 4.19 -13.59
CA ILE A 81 6.41 4.05 -14.90
C ILE A 81 5.84 5.07 -15.88
N GLY A 82 4.52 5.24 -15.90
CA GLY A 82 3.84 6.22 -16.75
C GLY A 82 4.31 7.65 -16.50
N ARG A 83 4.55 8.02 -15.23
CA ARG A 83 5.06 9.35 -14.89
C ARG A 83 6.50 9.55 -15.35
N VAL A 84 7.35 8.52 -15.23
CA VAL A 84 8.73 8.55 -15.74
C VAL A 84 8.73 8.73 -17.26
N ILE A 85 7.90 7.97 -17.98
CA ILE A 85 7.77 8.10 -19.44
C ILE A 85 7.27 9.49 -19.83
N HIS A 86 6.24 10.00 -19.14
CA HIS A 86 5.71 11.34 -19.38
C HIS A 86 6.79 12.42 -19.14
N GLY A 87 7.59 12.28 -18.09
CA GLY A 87 8.72 13.16 -17.81
C GLY A 87 9.76 13.18 -18.93
N ALA A 88 10.10 12.01 -19.46
CA ALA A 88 11.01 11.90 -20.61
C ALA A 88 10.46 12.58 -21.87
N ILE A 89 9.14 12.55 -22.08
CA ILE A 89 8.48 13.21 -23.22
C ILE A 89 8.47 14.74 -23.07
N VAL A 90 8.16 15.24 -21.88
CA VAL A 90 8.01 16.69 -21.60
C VAL A 90 9.34 17.36 -21.24
N GLY A 91 10.42 16.58 -21.06
CA GLY A 91 11.74 17.09 -20.68
C GLY A 91 11.79 17.61 -19.24
N GLN A 92 10.90 17.12 -18.37
CA GLN A 92 10.88 17.45 -16.94
C GLN A 92 11.03 16.17 -16.13
N GLU A 93 11.90 16.19 -15.13
CA GLU A 93 12.07 15.04 -14.26
C GLU A 93 10.84 14.88 -13.35
N PHE A 94 10.19 13.71 -13.43
CA PHE A 94 9.05 13.32 -12.60
C PHE A 94 7.95 14.41 -12.47
N PRO A 95 7.35 14.84 -13.59
CA PRO A 95 6.45 15.98 -13.61
C PRO A 95 5.20 15.72 -12.76
N PHE A 96 4.78 16.74 -12.03
CA PHE A 96 3.56 16.72 -11.24
C PHE A 96 2.80 18.03 -11.48
N PRO A 97 1.53 17.97 -11.89
CA PRO A 97 0.74 16.78 -12.20
C PRO A 97 1.14 16.08 -13.53
N SER A 98 0.67 14.85 -13.70
CA SER A 98 0.89 14.01 -14.87
C SER A 98 -0.36 13.17 -15.20
N PRO A 99 -0.62 12.83 -16.48
CA PRO A 99 -1.70 11.90 -16.82
C PRO A 99 -1.62 10.55 -16.08
N ALA A 100 -0.41 10.14 -15.65
CA ALA A 100 -0.21 8.92 -14.87
C ALA A 100 -0.75 8.99 -13.43
N ASP A 101 -1.13 10.18 -12.96
CA ASP A 101 -1.83 10.37 -11.68
C ASP A 101 -3.14 9.60 -11.62
N ALA A 102 -3.83 9.43 -12.76
CA ALA A 102 -5.10 8.69 -12.79
C ALA A 102 -4.90 7.22 -12.36
N LEU A 103 -3.83 6.56 -12.83
CA LEU A 103 -3.50 5.18 -12.46
C LEU A 103 -3.08 5.08 -10.98
N THR A 104 -2.32 6.08 -10.53
CA THR A 104 -1.85 6.15 -9.14
C THR A 104 -3.03 6.41 -8.19
N LEU A 105 -3.96 7.29 -8.54
CA LEU A 105 -5.18 7.53 -7.75
C LEU A 105 -6.11 6.32 -7.74
N LEU A 106 -6.24 5.60 -8.87
CA LEU A 106 -7.06 4.39 -8.96
C LEU A 106 -6.53 3.24 -8.09
N THR A 107 -5.24 3.26 -7.76
CA THR A 107 -4.62 2.28 -6.86
C THR A 107 -5.29 2.28 -5.47
N TYR A 108 -5.61 3.45 -4.93
CA TYR A 108 -6.19 3.59 -3.59
C TYR A 108 -7.54 2.90 -3.41
N PRO A 109 -8.60 3.18 -4.22
CA PRO A 109 -9.88 2.52 -4.07
C PRO A 109 -9.79 1.01 -4.32
N VAL A 110 -8.89 0.55 -5.20
CA VAL A 110 -8.70 -0.90 -5.43
C VAL A 110 -8.06 -1.57 -4.21
N PHE A 111 -7.06 -0.95 -3.57
CA PHE A 111 -6.51 -1.44 -2.31
C PHE A 111 -7.54 -1.41 -1.18
N ILE A 112 -8.27 -0.30 -1.01
CA ILE A 112 -9.33 -0.16 0.00
C ILE A 112 -10.36 -1.29 -0.20
N PHE A 113 -10.82 -1.51 -1.42
CA PHE A 113 -11.77 -2.57 -1.73
C PHE A 113 -11.22 -3.96 -1.36
N ALA A 114 -9.98 -4.26 -1.73
CA ALA A 114 -9.34 -5.53 -1.38
C ALA A 114 -9.26 -5.73 0.15
N ILE A 115 -8.86 -4.68 0.88
CA ILE A 115 -8.74 -4.70 2.34
C ILE A 115 -10.11 -4.92 3.00
N LEU A 116 -11.13 -4.17 2.59
CA LEU A 116 -12.49 -4.31 3.14
C LEU A 116 -13.10 -5.68 2.82
N ARG A 117 -12.76 -6.28 1.67
CA ARG A 117 -13.12 -7.67 1.38
C ARG A 117 -12.47 -8.66 2.36
N ILE A 118 -11.20 -8.48 2.72
CA ILE A 118 -10.53 -9.32 3.73
C ILE A 118 -11.20 -9.15 5.09
N VAL A 119 -11.48 -7.91 5.48
CA VAL A 119 -12.20 -7.61 6.73
C VAL A 119 -13.52 -8.36 6.76
N LYS A 120 -14.34 -8.21 5.72
CA LYS A 120 -15.65 -8.87 5.62
C LYS A 120 -15.53 -10.40 5.69
N GLN A 121 -14.50 -10.99 5.07
CA GLN A 121 -14.24 -12.44 5.17
C GLN A 121 -13.85 -12.89 6.58
N ARG A 122 -13.21 -12.02 7.38
CA ARG A 122 -12.78 -12.34 8.76
C ARG A 122 -13.90 -12.23 9.78
N VAL A 123 -14.72 -11.17 9.70
CA VAL A 123 -15.74 -10.86 10.71
C VAL A 123 -17.19 -11.09 10.23
N GLY A 124 -17.39 -11.48 8.97
CA GLY A 124 -18.71 -11.67 8.34
C GLY A 124 -19.37 -10.35 7.93
N TYR A 125 -19.45 -9.38 8.84
CA TYR A 125 -19.98 -8.04 8.60
C TYR A 125 -19.12 -6.99 9.32
N ILE A 126 -19.02 -5.80 8.71
CA ILE A 126 -18.31 -4.67 9.31
C ILE A 126 -19.20 -4.12 10.42
N THR A 127 -18.75 -4.25 11.67
CA THR A 127 -19.47 -3.76 12.85
C THR A 127 -19.28 -2.26 13.04
N ILE A 128 -20.16 -1.66 13.82
CA ILE A 128 -20.02 -0.25 14.22
C ILE A 128 -18.75 -0.05 15.06
N ASP A 129 -18.41 -0.98 15.95
CA ASP A 129 -17.19 -0.92 16.77
C ASP A 129 -15.93 -0.80 15.90
N LEU A 130 -15.83 -1.63 14.85
CA LEU A 130 -14.71 -1.59 13.92
C LEU A 130 -14.62 -0.26 13.17
N THR A 131 -15.78 0.28 12.81
CA THR A 131 -15.89 1.55 12.11
C THR A 131 -15.49 2.71 13.01
N ILE A 132 -15.90 2.69 14.29
CA ILE A 132 -15.54 3.69 15.29
C ILE A 132 -14.02 3.66 15.55
N ASP A 133 -13.42 2.49 15.71
CA ASP A 133 -11.97 2.37 15.91
C ASP A 133 -11.17 2.98 14.73
N ALA A 134 -11.60 2.68 13.50
CA ALA A 134 -10.99 3.25 12.31
C ALA A 134 -11.25 4.76 12.17
N LEU A 135 -12.42 5.25 12.58
CA LEU A 135 -12.75 6.68 12.59
C LEU A 135 -11.93 7.45 13.63
N VAL A 136 -11.74 6.91 14.83
CA VAL A 136 -10.93 7.53 15.89
C VAL A 136 -9.48 7.62 15.44
N ALA A 137 -8.91 6.50 14.95
CA ALA A 137 -7.56 6.49 14.41
C ALA A 137 -7.42 7.41 13.18
N GLY A 138 -8.41 7.39 12.28
CA GLY A 138 -8.47 8.24 11.11
C GLY A 138 -8.55 9.72 11.47
N ALA A 139 -9.33 10.11 12.47
CA ALA A 139 -9.42 11.49 12.94
C ALA A 139 -8.07 11.97 13.50
N ALA A 140 -7.38 11.15 14.28
CA ALA A 140 -6.04 11.46 14.77
C ALA A 140 -5.05 11.69 13.60
N ALA A 141 -5.02 10.78 12.63
CA ALA A 141 -4.19 10.91 11.42
C ALA A 141 -4.59 12.14 10.58
N ALA A 142 -5.89 12.43 10.47
CA ALA A 142 -6.40 13.57 9.72
C ALA A 142 -5.94 14.91 10.31
N VAL A 143 -5.87 15.03 11.63
CA VAL A 143 -5.34 16.23 12.30
C VAL A 143 -3.86 16.44 11.97
N VAL A 144 -3.06 15.37 12.04
CA VAL A 144 -1.63 15.41 11.68
C VAL A 144 -1.46 15.78 10.21
N GLN A 145 -2.20 15.13 9.32
CA GLN A 145 -2.19 15.39 7.89
C GLN A 145 -2.66 16.82 7.56
N TRP A 146 -3.68 17.33 8.24
CA TRP A 146 -4.16 18.69 8.04
C TRP A 146 -3.09 19.72 8.39
N THR A 147 -2.45 19.55 9.56
CA THR A 147 -1.47 20.48 10.10
C THR A 147 -0.15 20.46 9.33
N LEU A 148 0.34 19.28 8.95
CA LEU A 148 1.65 19.11 8.32
C LEU A 148 1.62 19.14 6.79
N LEU A 149 0.50 18.75 6.16
CA LEU A 149 0.43 18.61 4.69
C LEU A 149 -0.58 19.56 4.06
N ILE A 150 -1.87 19.45 4.42
CA ILE A 150 -2.93 20.14 3.69
C ILE A 150 -2.84 21.66 3.87
N ARG A 151 -2.75 22.14 5.11
CA ARG A 151 -2.70 23.59 5.39
C ARG A 151 -1.49 24.28 4.73
N PRO A 152 -0.25 23.76 4.83
CA PRO A 152 0.89 24.35 4.13
C PRO A 152 0.70 24.41 2.62
N ILE A 153 0.20 23.34 1.99
CA ILE A 153 -0.01 23.28 0.53
C ILE A 153 -1.05 24.31 0.07
N LEU A 154 -2.13 24.48 0.82
CA LEU A 154 -3.16 25.47 0.49
C LEU A 154 -2.63 26.91 0.58
N GLN A 155 -1.74 27.19 1.54
CA GLN A 155 -1.13 28.50 1.75
C GLN A 155 -0.01 28.84 0.76
N MET A 156 0.51 27.87 0.00
CA MET A 156 1.54 28.12 -1.02
C MET A 156 0.97 28.94 -2.17
N THR A 157 1.44 30.17 -2.34
CA THR A 157 0.98 31.10 -3.40
C THR A 157 1.55 30.79 -4.77
N LYS A 158 2.71 30.11 -4.85
CA LYS A 158 3.41 29.79 -6.11
C LYS A 158 2.90 28.51 -6.80
N MET A 159 1.96 27.79 -6.19
CA MET A 159 1.47 26.50 -6.69
C MET A 159 0.14 26.68 -7.43
N SER A 160 -0.01 26.04 -8.59
CA SER A 160 -1.27 26.06 -9.35
C SER A 160 -2.43 25.45 -8.54
N ASN A 161 -3.65 25.90 -8.81
CA ASN A 161 -4.85 25.35 -8.17
C ASN A 161 -5.05 23.85 -8.49
N SER A 162 -4.70 23.41 -9.70
CA SER A 162 -4.73 22.00 -10.09
C SER A 162 -3.86 21.13 -9.19
N ASP A 163 -2.65 21.62 -8.90
CA ASP A 163 -1.63 20.88 -8.15
C ASP A 163 -2.05 20.76 -6.69
N LYS A 164 -2.60 21.84 -6.13
CA LYS A 164 -3.20 21.84 -4.78
C LYS A 164 -4.31 20.81 -4.66
N VAL A 165 -5.26 20.79 -5.62
CA VAL A 165 -6.39 19.84 -5.61
C VAL A 165 -5.88 18.40 -5.66
N LEU A 166 -4.90 18.10 -6.53
CA LEU A 166 -4.30 16.78 -6.60
C LEU A 166 -3.59 16.38 -5.31
N HIS A 167 -2.77 17.26 -4.73
CA HIS A 167 -2.12 16.98 -3.44
C HIS A 167 -3.14 16.68 -2.33
N VAL A 168 -4.21 17.46 -2.22
CA VAL A 168 -5.29 17.23 -1.26
C VAL A 168 -5.97 15.89 -1.54
N THR A 169 -6.23 15.57 -2.81
CA THR A 169 -6.84 14.30 -3.23
C THR A 169 -5.97 13.11 -2.83
N TYR A 170 -4.66 13.16 -3.10
CA TYR A 170 -3.72 12.13 -2.67
C TYR A 170 -3.72 11.94 -1.16
N GLY A 171 -3.74 13.04 -0.41
CA GLY A 171 -3.86 12.99 1.03
C GLY A 171 -5.15 12.29 1.49
N LEU A 172 -6.30 12.69 0.96
CA LEU A 172 -7.59 12.12 1.35
C LEU A 172 -7.66 10.62 1.02
N MET A 173 -7.12 10.21 -0.13
CA MET A 173 -7.06 8.82 -0.53
C MET A 173 -6.11 8.01 0.38
N GLY A 174 -4.98 8.59 0.78
CA GLY A 174 -4.07 8.01 1.77
C GLY A 174 -4.75 7.80 3.12
N LEU A 175 -5.50 8.79 3.60
CA LEU A 175 -6.26 8.70 4.84
C LEU A 175 -7.34 7.60 4.80
N ALA A 176 -8.08 7.52 3.69
CA ALA A 176 -9.09 6.47 3.52
C ALA A 176 -8.45 5.06 3.51
N LEU A 177 -7.30 4.92 2.85
CA LEU A 177 -6.53 3.68 2.85
C LEU A 177 -6.01 3.33 4.25
N PHE A 178 -5.52 4.31 5.01
CA PHE A 178 -5.13 4.15 6.41
C PHE A 178 -6.27 3.61 7.26
N MET A 179 -7.45 4.24 7.19
CA MET A 179 -8.63 3.79 7.92
C MET A 179 -9.02 2.36 7.56
N ALA A 180 -9.00 1.99 6.27
CA ALA A 180 -9.27 0.61 5.85
C ALA A 180 -8.24 -0.37 6.45
N ALA A 181 -6.96 0.02 6.52
CA ALA A 181 -5.92 -0.80 7.12
C ALA A 181 -6.10 -0.95 8.65
N ILE A 182 -6.57 0.08 9.35
CA ILE A 182 -6.97 -0.02 10.77
C ILE A 182 -8.11 -1.02 10.95
N CYS A 183 -9.16 -0.96 10.10
CA CYS A 183 -10.22 -1.98 10.11
C CYS A 183 -9.64 -3.40 9.97
N LEU A 184 -8.65 -3.60 9.09
CA LEU A 184 -8.02 -4.91 8.91
C LEU A 184 -7.21 -5.38 10.11
N LEU A 185 -6.53 -4.46 10.79
CA LEU A 185 -5.78 -4.74 12.00
C LEU A 185 -6.70 -5.17 13.14
N VAL A 186 -7.76 -4.41 13.38
CA VAL A 186 -8.71 -4.66 14.47
C VAL A 186 -9.56 -5.91 14.20
N ALA A 187 -9.97 -6.15 12.95
CA ALA A 187 -10.69 -7.36 12.56
C ALA A 187 -9.89 -8.66 12.75
N GLY A 188 -8.56 -8.57 12.87
CA GLY A 188 -7.68 -9.73 13.08
C GLY A 188 -7.39 -10.00 14.56
N SER A 189 -8.37 -10.56 15.28
CA SER A 189 -8.29 -10.88 16.74
C SER A 189 -7.06 -11.71 17.16
N HIS A 190 -6.47 -12.51 16.27
CA HIS A 190 -5.24 -13.24 16.56
C HIS A 190 -3.97 -12.46 16.16
N ARG A 191 -3.00 -12.40 17.09
CA ARG A 191 -1.65 -11.82 16.91
C ARG A 191 -0.82 -12.61 15.87
N SER A 192 -1.19 -12.53 14.60
CA SER A 192 -0.45 -13.12 13.49
C SER A 192 0.74 -12.24 13.08
N THR A 193 1.80 -12.86 12.55
CA THR A 193 2.96 -12.13 12.01
C THR A 193 2.55 -11.13 10.92
N SER A 194 1.55 -11.46 10.10
CA SER A 194 1.03 -10.58 9.06
C SER A 194 0.42 -9.30 9.64
N ASN A 195 -0.39 -9.39 10.70
CA ASN A 195 -0.94 -8.21 11.36
C ASN A 195 0.15 -7.34 12.02
N ARG A 196 1.21 -7.94 12.57
CA ARG A 196 2.36 -7.19 13.11
C ARG A 196 3.10 -6.43 12.02
N LEU A 197 3.31 -7.06 10.87
CA LEU A 197 3.95 -6.41 9.72
C LEU A 197 3.09 -5.29 9.14
N LEU A 198 1.76 -5.48 9.06
CA LEU A 198 0.83 -4.44 8.66
C LEU A 198 0.88 -3.24 9.63
N GLY A 199 0.83 -3.50 10.94
CA GLY A 199 0.94 -2.45 11.95
C GLY A 199 2.27 -1.69 11.89
N ALA A 200 3.39 -2.41 11.71
CA ALA A 200 4.70 -1.81 11.52
C ALA A 200 4.77 -0.97 10.24
N ALA A 201 4.18 -1.46 9.13
CA ALA A 201 4.13 -0.71 7.88
C ALA A 201 3.32 0.59 8.02
N LEU A 202 2.18 0.57 8.73
CA LEU A 202 1.41 1.79 8.97
C LEU A 202 2.19 2.82 9.80
N ALA A 203 2.83 2.38 10.89
CA ALA A 203 3.62 3.27 11.75
C ALA A 203 4.88 3.84 11.09
N LEU A 204 5.38 3.20 10.03
CA LEU A 204 6.51 3.72 9.24
C LEU A 204 6.08 4.72 8.17
N VAL A 205 4.84 4.64 7.70
CA VAL A 205 4.33 5.43 6.57
C VAL A 205 3.57 6.68 7.01
N PHE A 206 2.87 6.61 8.15
CA PHE A 206 2.05 7.69 8.72
C PHE A 206 2.67 8.23 10.00
#